data_AF-A0A077P6H6-F1
#
_entry.id   AF-A0A077P6H6-F1
#
_cell.length_a   1.000
_cell.length_b   1.000
_cell.length_c   1.000
_cell.angle_alpha   90.00
_cell.angle_beta   90.00
_cell.angle_gamma   90.00
#
_symmetry.space_group_name_H-M   'P 1'
#
loop_
_entity.id
_entity.type
_entity.pdbx_description
1 polymer ?
#
loop_
_entity_poly.entity_id
_entity_poly.type
_entity_poly.pdbx_seq_one_letter_code
_entity_poly.pdbx_strand_id
1 'polypeptide(L)'
;MFFPGLFRKSAEPLTSRDLSELIGLSYDTYSGRRVSPQLAMQLTAVFSCVRVLAESVGMLPCSLYEQLERGNPQADPTQEKIDVFYIDSKTQEDNENIQFSLSSPADLQGIKIPTRQIHSLCTWCIRGQYRKSPCGYTGTRYFDGSGYPTDDPAEDRCGGLMSDCKKRFGDTEQLPFGGFPGSALLRR
;
A
#
# COMPACT_ATOMS: atom_id res chain seq x y z
N MET A 1 -0.31 -45.63 12.65
CA MET A 1 -1.62 -45.13 12.18
C MET A 1 -1.41 -43.69 11.72
N PHE A 2 -1.56 -43.45 10.43
CA PHE A 2 -1.42 -42.14 9.77
C PHE A 2 -2.59 -41.23 10.15
N PHE A 3 -2.33 -39.97 10.51
CA PHE A 3 -3.37 -38.96 10.80
C PHE A 3 -3.99 -38.46 9.47
N PRO A 4 -5.23 -38.82 9.11
CA PRO A 4 -5.87 -38.25 7.95
C PRO A 4 -6.67 -37.02 8.40
N GLY A 5 -6.28 -35.82 7.97
CA GLY A 5 -7.15 -34.64 8.10
C GLY A 5 -6.50 -33.33 8.57
N LEU A 6 -5.19 -33.26 8.82
CA LEU A 6 -4.55 -32.02 9.28
C LEU A 6 -4.20 -31.02 8.16
N PHE A 7 -4.55 -31.32 6.90
CA PHE A 7 -4.42 -30.40 5.78
C PHE A 7 -5.77 -30.25 5.09
N ARG A 8 -6.59 -29.32 5.60
CA ARG A 8 -7.73 -28.84 4.83
C ARG A 8 -7.19 -27.79 3.85
N LYS A 9 -7.06 -28.19 2.59
CA LYS A 9 -6.81 -27.27 1.47
C LYS A 9 -7.90 -26.20 1.53
N SER A 10 -7.55 -24.94 1.79
CA SER A 10 -8.45 -23.82 1.49
C SER A 10 -8.86 -24.01 0.04
N ALA A 11 -10.16 -24.16 -0.21
CA ALA A 11 -10.67 -24.69 -1.48
C ALA A 11 -10.38 -23.79 -2.68
N GLU A 12 -9.92 -22.56 -2.44
CA GLU A 12 -9.51 -21.63 -3.48
C GLU A 12 -8.13 -21.06 -3.13
N PRO A 13 -7.15 -21.12 -4.06
CA PRO A 13 -5.92 -20.35 -3.93
C PRO A 13 -6.30 -18.87 -3.97
N LEU A 14 -6.25 -18.20 -2.81
CA LEU A 14 -6.29 -16.75 -2.74
C LEU A 14 -5.14 -16.22 -3.57
N THR A 15 -5.47 -15.63 -4.71
CA THR A 15 -4.46 -15.02 -5.57
C THR A 15 -3.92 -13.77 -4.88
N SER A 16 -2.71 -13.34 -5.25
CA SER A 16 -2.16 -12.07 -4.77
C SER A 16 -3.11 -10.88 -5.03
N ARG A 17 -3.95 -10.99 -6.06
CA ARG A 17 -5.04 -10.06 -6.36
C ARG A 17 -6.14 -10.08 -5.30
N ASP A 18 -6.62 -11.25 -4.90
CA ASP A 18 -7.71 -11.34 -3.92
C ASP A 18 -7.28 -10.83 -2.53
N LEU A 19 -6.03 -11.09 -2.16
CA LEU A 19 -5.43 -10.55 -0.93
C LEU A 19 -5.29 -9.03 -0.97
N SER A 20 -4.89 -8.46 -2.11
CA SER A 20 -4.76 -7.01 -2.28
C SER A 20 -6.09 -6.26 -2.15
N GLU A 21 -7.19 -6.85 -2.64
CA GLU A 21 -8.53 -6.29 -2.51
C GLU A 21 -9.00 -6.36 -1.05
N LEU A 22 -8.70 -7.45 -0.36
CA LEU A 22 -9.04 -7.67 1.05
C LEU A 22 -8.37 -6.67 2.01
N ILE A 23 -7.12 -6.29 1.74
CA ILE A 23 -6.35 -5.32 2.54
C ILE A 23 -6.51 -3.86 2.06
N GLY A 24 -7.46 -3.59 1.16
CA GLY A 24 -7.76 -2.23 0.69
C GLY A 24 -6.69 -1.63 -0.23
N LEU A 25 -5.85 -2.46 -0.84
CA LEU A 25 -4.85 -2.10 -1.85
C LEU A 25 -5.37 -2.40 -3.28
N SER A 26 -6.66 -2.15 -3.53
CA SER A 26 -7.32 -2.42 -4.82
C SER A 26 -6.63 -1.74 -6.01
N TYR A 27 -6.49 -2.49 -7.13
CA TYR A 27 -5.60 -2.21 -8.26
C TYR A 27 -6.28 -1.67 -9.54
N ASP A 28 -6.59 -0.37 -9.58
CA ASP A 28 -6.84 0.29 -10.87
C ASP A 28 -5.95 1.53 -11.04
N THR A 29 -4.98 1.43 -11.96
CA THR A 29 -4.24 2.58 -12.48
C THR A 29 -4.71 2.87 -13.90
N TYR A 30 -5.06 4.13 -14.20
CA TYR A 30 -5.53 4.58 -15.52
C TYR A 30 -4.62 4.20 -16.72
N SER A 31 -3.35 3.85 -16.50
CA SER A 31 -2.39 3.53 -17.56
C SER A 31 -2.42 2.07 -18.06
N GLY A 32 -3.09 1.13 -17.36
CA GLY A 32 -3.18 -0.28 -17.75
C GLY A 32 -1.87 -1.10 -17.74
N ARG A 33 -0.68 -0.50 -17.71
CA ARG A 33 0.61 -1.21 -17.81
C ARG A 33 0.97 -1.98 -16.53
N ARG A 34 1.42 -3.23 -16.66
CA ARG A 34 1.92 -4.06 -15.55
C ARG A 34 3.35 -3.63 -15.18
N VAL A 35 3.64 -3.52 -13.88
CA VAL A 35 4.98 -3.20 -13.36
C VAL A 35 5.55 -4.46 -12.72
N SER A 36 6.77 -4.83 -13.11
CA SER A 36 7.55 -5.91 -12.48
C SER A 36 8.64 -5.33 -11.58
N PRO A 37 9.18 -6.10 -10.61
CA PRO A 37 10.32 -5.67 -9.79
C PRO A 37 11.51 -5.21 -10.63
N GLN A 38 11.77 -5.90 -11.74
CA GLN A 38 12.86 -5.55 -12.66
C GLN A 38 12.61 -4.20 -13.34
N LEU A 39 11.37 -3.91 -13.75
CA LEU A 39 11.00 -2.63 -14.36
C LEU A 39 11.01 -1.49 -13.32
N ALA A 40 10.60 -1.77 -12.08
CA ALA A 40 10.60 -0.80 -10.99
C ALA A 40 12.03 -0.38 -10.62
N MET A 41 12.97 -1.33 -10.57
CA MET A 41 14.39 -1.07 -10.25
C MET A 41 15.14 -0.28 -11.34
N GLN A 42 14.58 -0.14 -12.54
CA GLN A 42 15.13 0.74 -13.58
C GLN A 42 14.89 2.24 -13.28
N LEU A 43 13.99 2.58 -12.37
CA LEU A 43 13.82 3.95 -11.89
C LEU A 43 14.88 4.27 -10.85
N THR A 44 15.69 5.29 -11.12
CA THR A 44 16.78 5.73 -10.23
C THR A 44 16.30 6.06 -8.82
N ALA A 45 15.10 6.65 -8.69
CA ALA A 45 14.49 6.96 -7.41
C ALA A 45 14.08 5.69 -6.62
N VAL A 46 13.59 4.64 -7.30
CA VAL A 46 13.25 3.38 -6.65
C VAL A 46 14.53 2.66 -6.21
N PHE A 47 15.51 2.59 -7.11
CA PHE A 47 16.79 1.97 -6.83
C PHE A 47 17.49 2.63 -5.63
N SER A 48 17.51 3.97 -5.56
CA SER A 48 18.14 4.68 -4.45
C SER A 48 17.44 4.41 -3.12
N CYS A 49 16.10 4.46 -3.08
CA CYS A 49 15.33 4.15 -1.88
C CYS A 49 15.54 2.70 -1.42
N VAL A 50 15.45 1.73 -2.35
CA VAL A 50 15.64 0.31 -2.03
C VAL A 50 17.07 0.06 -1.54
N ARG A 51 18.07 0.70 -2.15
CA ARG A 51 19.47 0.57 -1.72
C ARG A 51 19.69 1.08 -0.30
N VAL A 52 19.18 2.27 0.02
CA VAL A 52 19.31 2.85 1.38
C VAL A 52 18.63 1.98 2.42
N LEU A 53 17.45 1.43 2.12
CA LEU A 53 16.74 0.51 3.01
C LEU A 53 17.52 -0.80 3.17
N ALA A 54 18.06 -1.36 2.08
CA ALA A 54 18.85 -2.59 2.13
C ALA A 54 20.16 -2.42 2.90
N GLU A 55 20.86 -1.30 2.73
CA GLU A 55 22.05 -0.94 3.52
C GLU A 55 21.69 -0.83 5.00
N SER A 56 20.57 -0.17 5.32
CA SER A 56 20.10 -0.02 6.70
C SER A 56 19.73 -1.36 7.35
N VAL A 57 19.03 -2.24 6.63
CA VAL A 57 18.63 -3.57 7.11
C VAL A 57 19.85 -4.49 7.23
N GLY A 58 20.80 -4.43 6.29
CA GLY A 58 22.04 -5.22 6.34
C GLY A 58 22.98 -4.84 7.48
N MET A 59 22.84 -3.63 8.03
CA MET A 59 23.58 -3.19 9.22
C MET A 59 22.91 -3.58 10.54
N LEU A 60 21.69 -4.12 10.51
CA LEU A 60 21.04 -4.58 11.73
C LEU A 60 21.79 -5.82 12.26
N PRO A 61 22.13 -5.87 13.55
CA PRO A 61 22.77 -7.04 14.14
C PRO A 61 21.78 -8.22 14.15
N CYS A 62 21.84 -9.04 13.11
CA CYS A 62 21.12 -10.31 13.07
C CYS A 62 21.87 -11.32 13.93
N SER A 63 21.42 -11.51 15.16
CA SER A 63 21.89 -12.61 16.00
C SER A 63 21.30 -13.92 15.47
N LEU A 64 22.15 -14.81 14.99
CA LEU A 64 21.73 -16.16 14.61
C LEU A 64 21.53 -16.99 15.88
N TYR A 65 20.33 -17.53 16.06
CA TYR A 65 19.99 -18.40 17.18
C TYR A 65 19.81 -19.84 16.70
N GLU A 66 20.31 -20.79 17.48
CA GLU A 66 20.04 -22.21 17.28
C GLU A 66 18.65 -22.55 17.83
N GLN A 67 17.81 -23.18 17.00
CA GLN A 67 16.49 -23.62 17.41
C GLN A 67 16.58 -24.99 18.10
N LEU A 68 16.49 -24.97 19.43
CA LEU A 68 16.46 -26.18 20.25
C LEU A 68 15.05 -26.82 20.21
N GLU A 69 14.96 -28.15 20.31
CA GLU A 69 13.68 -28.90 20.28
C GLU A 69 12.65 -28.45 21.34
N ARG A 70 13.11 -27.77 22.41
CA ARG A 70 12.26 -27.24 23.50
C ARG A 70 12.22 -25.70 23.53
N GLY A 71 12.74 -25.03 22.49
CA GLY A 71 12.97 -23.59 22.50
C GLY A 71 14.22 -23.19 23.29
N ASN A 72 14.74 -21.99 23.04
CA ASN A 72 15.86 -21.44 23.80
C ASN A 72 15.34 -20.77 25.09
N PRO A 73 15.59 -21.30 26.30
CA PRO A 73 15.10 -20.71 27.56
C PRO A 73 15.76 -19.38 27.92
N GLN A 74 16.86 -19.01 27.25
CA GLN A 74 17.52 -17.70 27.38
C GLN A 74 17.02 -16.68 26.34
N ALA A 75 16.18 -17.09 25.39
CA ALA A 75 15.60 -16.15 24.43
C ALA A 75 14.57 -15.26 25.13
N ASP A 76 14.64 -13.97 24.85
CA ASP A 76 13.62 -13.01 25.29
C ASP A 76 12.31 -13.33 24.54
N PRO A 77 11.24 -13.75 25.24
CA PRO A 77 9.96 -14.11 24.60
C PRO A 77 9.25 -12.90 23.95
N THR A 78 9.74 -11.68 24.18
CA THR A 78 9.22 -10.46 23.56
C THR A 78 9.92 -10.08 22.25
N GLN A 79 11.05 -10.71 21.94
CA GLN A 79 11.87 -10.41 20.76
C GLN A 79 11.83 -11.54 19.72
N GLU A 80 10.62 -11.93 19.32
CA GLU A 80 10.39 -12.84 18.20
C GLU A 80 9.93 -12.05 16.97
N LYS A 81 10.55 -12.30 15.81
CA LYS A 81 10.11 -11.78 14.51
C LYS A 81 9.88 -12.94 13.55
N ILE A 82 8.61 -13.19 13.25
CA ILE A 82 8.20 -14.21 12.28
C ILE A 82 8.19 -13.59 10.89
N ASP A 83 9.13 -14.02 10.04
CA ASP A 83 9.14 -13.66 8.62
C ASP A 83 8.43 -14.76 7.82
N VAL A 84 7.26 -14.43 7.28
CA VAL A 84 6.46 -15.33 6.44
C VAL A 84 6.86 -15.14 4.99
N PHE A 85 7.11 -16.23 4.26
CA PHE A 85 7.39 -16.21 2.83
C PHE A 85 6.47 -17.16 2.07
N TYR A 86 6.14 -16.81 0.83
CA TYR A 86 5.38 -17.63 -0.09
C TYR A 86 6.29 -18.21 -1.16
N ILE A 87 5.98 -19.41 -1.65
CA ILE A 87 6.68 -19.99 -2.80
C ILE A 87 6.20 -19.25 -4.05
N ASP A 88 7.12 -18.53 -4.70
CA ASP A 88 6.84 -17.74 -5.90
C ASP A 88 6.92 -18.60 -7.16
N SER A 89 8.08 -19.21 -7.38
CA SER A 89 8.32 -20.03 -8.58
C SER A 89 9.40 -21.09 -8.36
N LYS A 90 9.32 -22.18 -9.12
CA LYS A 90 10.36 -23.22 -9.17
C LYS A 90 11.49 -22.73 -10.07
N THR A 91 12.67 -22.50 -9.51
CA THR A 91 13.82 -21.95 -10.23
C THR A 91 14.65 -23.03 -10.91
N GLN A 92 14.75 -24.21 -10.27
CA GLN A 92 15.51 -25.35 -10.78
C GLN A 92 14.88 -26.66 -10.30
N GLU A 93 14.98 -27.71 -11.12
CA GLU A 93 14.61 -29.08 -10.79
C GLU A 93 15.61 -30.03 -11.43
N ASP A 94 16.23 -30.86 -10.59
CA ASP A 94 17.05 -32.00 -10.97
C ASP A 94 16.45 -33.28 -10.35
N ASN A 95 16.95 -34.46 -10.71
CA ASN A 95 16.44 -35.74 -10.19
C ASN A 95 16.60 -35.93 -8.67
N GLU A 96 17.40 -35.08 -8.02
CA GLU A 96 17.68 -35.15 -6.59
C GLU A 96 17.19 -33.93 -5.81
N ASN A 97 17.09 -32.76 -6.45
CA ASN A 97 16.81 -31.50 -5.75
C ASN A 97 15.86 -30.60 -6.55
N ILE A 98 14.98 -29.91 -5.83
CA ILE A 98 14.10 -28.88 -6.39
C ILE A 98 14.37 -27.57 -5.63
N GLN A 99 14.60 -26.49 -6.37
CA GLN A 99 14.82 -25.16 -5.82
C GLN A 99 13.61 -24.26 -6.09
N PHE A 100 13.23 -23.50 -5.07
CA PHE A 100 12.13 -22.55 -5.13
C PHE A 100 12.63 -21.14 -4.81
N SER A 101 12.18 -20.17 -5.61
CA SER A 101 12.24 -18.76 -5.24
C SER A 101 11.13 -18.48 -4.23
N LEU A 102 11.46 -17.81 -3.13
CA LEU A 102 10.53 -17.38 -2.10
C LEU A 102 10.27 -15.87 -2.23
N SER A 103 9.02 -15.45 -2.14
CA SER A 103 8.62 -14.04 -2.10
C SER A 103 8.10 -13.67 -0.73
N SER A 104 8.52 -12.50 -0.23
CA SER A 104 7.92 -11.91 0.96
C SER A 104 6.50 -11.39 0.62
N PRO A 105 5.55 -11.38 1.56
CA PRO A 105 4.30 -10.64 1.40
C PRO A 105 4.51 -9.15 1.12
N ALA A 106 5.68 -8.59 1.45
CA ALA A 106 6.07 -7.22 1.12
C ALA A 106 6.70 -7.09 -0.28
N ASP A 107 7.02 -8.22 -0.93
CA ASP A 107 7.64 -8.24 -2.24
C ASP A 107 6.58 -7.84 -3.28
N LEU A 108 6.82 -6.70 -3.91
CA LEU A 108 5.86 -5.88 -4.63
C LEU A 108 5.44 -6.47 -5.99
N GLN A 109 5.15 -7.77 -6.09
CA GLN A 109 4.63 -8.35 -7.32
C GLN A 109 3.21 -7.83 -7.59
N GLY A 110 3.10 -6.90 -8.55
CA GLY A 110 1.84 -6.30 -8.97
C GLY A 110 1.62 -4.85 -8.52
N ILE A 111 2.52 -4.26 -7.73
CA ILE A 111 2.40 -2.86 -7.32
C ILE A 111 2.85 -1.95 -8.46
N LYS A 112 1.90 -1.21 -9.02
CA LYS A 112 2.14 -0.19 -10.03
C LYS A 112 2.39 1.16 -9.34
N ILE A 113 3.64 1.62 -9.36
CA ILE A 113 4.01 2.99 -8.96
C ILE A 113 3.65 3.92 -10.14
N PRO A 114 3.03 5.10 -9.90
CA PRO A 114 2.80 5.73 -8.60
C PRO A 114 1.40 5.43 -8.05
N THR A 115 1.31 5.00 -6.79
CA THR A 115 0.03 4.98 -6.05
C THR A 115 -0.53 6.39 -5.85
N ARG A 116 0.33 7.42 -5.89
CA ARG A 116 -0.03 8.83 -5.80
C ARG A 116 0.63 9.62 -6.93
N GLN A 117 -0.15 10.10 -7.89
CA GLN A 117 0.34 11.02 -8.92
C GLN A 117 0.47 12.43 -8.33
N ILE A 118 1.49 13.18 -8.76
CA ILE A 118 1.59 14.61 -8.45
C ILE A 118 0.61 15.34 -9.37
N HIS A 119 -0.56 15.66 -8.83
CA HIS A 119 -1.62 16.40 -9.53
C HIS A 119 -2.26 17.44 -8.60
N SER A 120 -2.92 18.43 -9.18
CA SER A 120 -3.48 19.58 -8.46
C SER A 120 -4.84 19.33 -7.82
N LEU A 121 -5.41 18.12 -7.94
CA LEU A 121 -6.68 17.75 -7.32
C LEU A 121 -6.45 17.01 -6.00
N CYS A 122 -7.44 17.04 -5.12
CA CYS A 122 -7.40 16.40 -3.81
C CYS A 122 -7.50 14.88 -3.95
N THR A 123 -6.43 14.16 -3.58
CA THR A 123 -6.42 12.69 -3.53
C THR A 123 -7.58 12.13 -2.70
N TRP A 124 -7.92 12.77 -1.57
CA TRP A 124 -9.01 12.33 -0.70
C TRP A 124 -10.37 12.40 -1.39
N CYS A 125 -10.58 13.41 -2.22
CA CYS A 125 -11.79 13.54 -3.01
C CYS A 125 -11.87 12.46 -4.09
N ILE A 126 -10.79 12.28 -4.88
CA ILE A 126 -10.76 11.31 -5.98
C ILE A 126 -10.97 9.88 -5.48
N ARG A 127 -10.46 9.56 -4.28
CA ARG A 127 -10.59 8.24 -3.67
C ARG A 127 -11.88 8.03 -2.87
N GLY A 128 -12.84 8.96 -2.92
CA GLY A 128 -14.09 8.83 -2.16
C GLY A 128 -13.90 8.87 -0.63
N GLN A 129 -12.83 9.51 -0.18
CA GLN A 129 -12.48 9.71 1.24
C GLN A 129 -12.88 11.10 1.75
N TYR A 130 -13.70 11.82 1.01
CA TYR A 130 -14.32 13.06 1.50
C TYR A 130 -15.08 12.79 2.80
N ARG A 131 -14.90 13.65 3.82
CA ARG A 131 -15.41 13.51 5.20
C ARG A 131 -14.91 12.29 6.00
N LYS A 132 -14.05 11.43 5.41
CA LYS A 132 -13.36 10.33 6.11
C LYS A 132 -11.94 10.74 6.48
N SER A 133 -11.30 10.01 7.39
CA SER A 133 -9.85 10.16 7.59
C SER A 133 -9.14 9.76 6.28
N PRO A 134 -8.22 10.56 5.71
CA PRO A 134 -7.54 11.73 6.32
C PRO A 134 -8.09 13.12 5.93
N CYS A 135 -9.17 13.23 5.14
CA CYS A 135 -9.81 14.52 4.83
C CYS A 135 -10.42 15.17 6.07
N GLY A 136 -11.15 14.40 6.89
CA GLY A 136 -11.62 14.81 8.21
C GLY A 136 -12.66 15.95 8.24
N TYR A 137 -13.28 16.31 7.11
CA TYR A 137 -14.27 17.39 7.11
C TYR A 137 -15.55 16.99 7.85
N THR A 138 -15.78 17.56 9.02
CA THR A 138 -16.98 17.32 9.87
C THR A 138 -17.88 18.55 9.99
N GLY A 139 -17.61 19.62 9.23
CA GLY A 139 -18.41 20.84 9.25
C GLY A 139 -19.78 20.70 8.58
N THR A 140 -20.63 21.70 8.84
CA THR A 140 -22.02 21.80 8.37
C THR A 140 -22.19 22.67 7.12
N ARG A 141 -21.09 23.12 6.49
CA ARG A 141 -21.17 23.88 5.22
C ARG A 141 -21.13 22.88 4.08
N TYR A 142 -22.20 22.83 3.29
CA TYR A 142 -22.34 21.90 2.18
C TYR A 142 -22.14 22.62 0.85
N PHE A 143 -21.52 21.93 -0.11
CA PHE A 143 -21.36 22.44 -1.48
C PHE A 143 -21.61 21.33 -2.48
N ASP A 144 -22.18 21.65 -3.63
CA ASP A 144 -22.35 20.71 -4.73
C ASP A 144 -21.00 20.33 -5.38
N GLY A 145 -21.04 19.39 -6.33
CA GLY A 145 -19.84 18.94 -7.06
C GLY A 145 -19.17 20.03 -7.92
N SER A 146 -19.87 21.12 -8.19
CA SER A 146 -19.35 22.30 -8.92
C SER A 146 -18.80 23.37 -7.97
N GLY A 147 -18.99 23.20 -6.66
CA GLY A 147 -18.54 24.10 -5.61
C GLY A 147 -19.51 25.23 -5.27
N TYR A 148 -20.78 25.17 -5.69
CA TYR A 148 -21.83 26.08 -5.26
C TYR A 148 -22.37 25.67 -3.88
N PRO A 149 -22.71 26.62 -2.99
CA PRO A 149 -23.26 26.29 -1.68
C PRO A 149 -24.63 25.61 -1.83
N THR A 150 -24.89 24.59 -1.02
CA THR A 150 -26.18 23.91 -0.92
C THR A 150 -26.60 23.83 0.54
N ASP A 151 -27.90 23.81 0.80
CA ASP A 151 -28.46 23.58 2.13
C ASP A 151 -28.85 22.11 2.34
N ASP A 152 -28.87 21.31 1.27
CA ASP A 152 -29.17 19.88 1.33
C ASP A 152 -27.88 19.06 1.57
N PRO A 153 -27.73 18.36 2.71
CA PRO A 153 -26.59 17.50 2.98
C PRO A 153 -26.44 16.34 2.00
N ALA A 154 -27.52 15.89 1.35
CA ALA A 154 -27.48 14.78 0.40
C ALA A 154 -26.75 15.15 -0.90
N GLU A 155 -26.75 16.44 -1.26
CA GLU A 155 -26.10 16.96 -2.45
C GLU A 155 -24.65 17.43 -2.19
N ASP A 156 -24.15 17.29 -0.96
CA ASP A 156 -22.79 17.70 -0.61
C ASP A 156 -21.74 16.79 -1.27
N ARG A 157 -20.98 17.38 -2.19
CA ARG A 157 -19.87 16.73 -2.87
C ARG A 157 -18.65 17.63 -2.87
N CYS A 158 -17.48 17.02 -2.69
CA CYS A 158 -16.22 17.73 -2.87
C CYS A 158 -15.87 17.76 -4.36
N GLY A 159 -15.55 18.95 -4.91
CA GLY A 159 -15.04 19.10 -6.28
C GLY A 159 -13.55 18.75 -6.40
N GLY A 160 -12.86 18.57 -5.26
CA GLY A 160 -11.46 18.16 -5.21
C GLY A 160 -10.46 19.30 -5.46
N LEU A 161 -10.91 20.56 -5.55
CA LEU A 161 -10.02 21.71 -5.70
C LEU A 161 -9.53 22.23 -4.35
N MET A 162 -8.41 22.96 -4.34
CA MET A 162 -7.93 23.63 -3.13
C MET A 162 -8.94 24.69 -2.64
N SER A 163 -9.62 25.36 -3.56
CA SER A 163 -10.72 26.29 -3.26
C SER A 163 -11.85 25.62 -2.48
N ASP A 164 -12.15 24.35 -2.76
CA ASP A 164 -13.19 23.60 -2.04
C ASP A 164 -12.79 23.28 -0.60
N CYS A 165 -11.49 23.06 -0.36
CA CYS A 165 -10.97 22.90 1.00
C CYS A 165 -11.01 24.22 1.75
N LYS A 166 -10.63 25.34 1.10
CA LYS A 166 -10.73 26.70 1.67
C LYS A 166 -12.15 27.07 2.08
N LYS A 167 -13.15 26.79 1.23
CA LYS A 167 -14.57 27.01 1.53
C LYS A 167 -15.06 26.25 2.78
N ARG A 168 -14.43 25.12 3.09
CA ARG A 168 -14.84 24.17 4.14
C ARG A 168 -14.08 24.37 5.45
N PHE A 169 -12.76 24.53 5.38
CA PHE A 169 -11.86 24.64 6.53
C PHE A 169 -11.41 26.08 6.82
N GLY A 170 -11.68 27.03 5.93
CA GLY A 170 -11.20 28.42 6.02
C GLY A 170 -9.91 28.64 5.23
N ASP A 171 -9.54 29.92 5.04
CA ASP A 171 -8.39 30.32 4.22
C ASP A 171 -7.08 30.47 5.00
N THR A 172 -7.15 30.54 6.33
CA THR A 172 -6.05 30.99 7.20
C THR A 172 -5.26 29.85 7.85
N GLU A 173 -5.83 28.65 7.89
CA GLU A 173 -5.25 27.48 8.57
C GLU A 173 -4.64 26.47 7.59
N GLN A 174 -3.81 25.56 8.12
CA GLN A 174 -3.27 24.46 7.33
C GLN A 174 -4.41 23.54 6.84
N LEU A 175 -4.61 23.52 5.53
CA LEU A 175 -5.65 22.73 4.90
C LEU A 175 -5.26 21.26 4.79
N PRO A 176 -6.13 20.30 5.15
CA PRO A 176 -5.90 18.86 4.96
C PRO A 176 -6.08 18.45 3.48
N PHE A 177 -5.43 19.17 2.57
CA PHE A 177 -5.53 18.95 1.13
C PHE A 177 -4.63 17.81 0.65
N GLY A 178 -5.22 16.85 -0.07
CA GLY A 178 -4.51 15.65 -0.55
C GLY A 178 -3.75 15.82 -1.87
N GLY A 179 -3.77 17.00 -2.49
CA GLY A 179 -3.14 17.25 -3.79
C GLY A 179 -1.89 18.12 -3.71
N PHE A 180 -1.28 18.41 -4.86
CA PHE A 180 -0.10 19.26 -5.01
C PHE A 180 -0.45 20.52 -5.81
N PRO A 181 -0.80 21.65 -5.17
CA PRO A 181 -1.28 22.85 -5.87
C PRO A 181 -0.29 23.43 -6.87
N GLY A 182 1.01 23.31 -6.59
CA GLY A 182 2.09 23.79 -7.46
C GLY A 182 2.33 22.94 -8.71
N SER A 183 1.65 21.81 -8.85
CA SER A 183 1.82 20.91 -10.02
C SER A 183 1.04 21.35 -11.26
N ALA A 184 0.08 22.26 -11.12
CA ALA A 184 -0.66 22.81 -12.25
C ALA A 184 0.05 24.07 -12.79
N LEU A 185 0.57 23.97 -14.02
CA LEU A 185 1.11 25.12 -14.77
C LEU A 185 0.04 26.17 -15.12
N LEU A 186 -1.24 25.79 -15.14
CA LEU A 186 -2.38 26.67 -15.39
C LEU A 186 -3.43 26.47 -14.28
N ARG A 187 -3.73 27.55 -13.54
CA ARG A 187 -4.82 27.56 -12.54
C ARG A 187 -6.15 27.75 -13.29
N ARG A 188 -7.10 26.85 -13.04
CA ARG A 188 -8.53 27.10 -13.31
C ARG A 188 -9.18 27.63 -12.05
#